data_AF-E5VKI9-F1
#
_entry.id   AF-E5VKI9-F1
#
_cell.length_a   1.000
_cell.length_b   1.000
_cell.length_c   1.000
_cell.angle_alpha   90.00
_cell.angle_beta   90.00
_cell.angle_gamma   90.00
#
_symmetry.space_group_name_H-M   'P 1'
#
loop_
_entity.id
_entity.type
_entity.pdbx_description
1 polymer ?
#
loop_
_entity_poly.entity_id
_entity_poly.type
_entity_poly.pdbx_seq_one_letter_code
_entity_poly.pdbx_strand_id
1 'polypeptide(L)'
;MNEDIVKIGRVSSIDYKTGMIQVLYEDLSDEDDVSDYLPYMTFNREYAPPEIGEFVVVFGMSNGTSMGIVGPGFWNEANQPPELDPDVYRKEFAKKLGEAFIRYEKGTLVINAEEIILKTKSGNVNVADLMKAGDS
;
A
#
# COMPACT_ATOMS: atom_id res chain seq x y z
N MET A 1 3.28 11.25 31.46
CA MET A 1 3.35 11.79 30.10
C MET A 1 2.34 11.03 29.29
N ASN A 2 1.48 11.70 28.53
CA ASN A 2 0.72 11.01 27.49
C ASN A 2 1.77 10.58 26.48
N GLU A 3 2.17 9.31 26.48
CA GLU A 3 2.86 8.76 25.32
C GLU A 3 1.84 8.80 24.20
N ASP A 4 2.10 9.62 23.17
CA ASP A 4 1.18 9.73 22.06
C ASP A 4 0.99 8.36 21.42
N ILE A 5 -0.22 7.82 21.59
CA ILE A 5 -0.65 6.50 21.13
C ILE A 5 -0.61 6.42 19.60
N VAL A 6 -0.52 7.57 18.91
CA VAL A 6 -0.47 7.67 17.45
C VAL A 6 0.59 8.68 17.05
N LYS A 7 1.52 8.27 16.19
CA LYS A 7 2.57 9.13 15.60
C LYS A 7 2.49 9.11 14.08
N ILE A 8 2.93 10.16 13.43
CA ILE A 8 3.15 10.22 11.97
C ILE A 8 4.66 10.29 11.72
N GLY A 9 5.12 9.60 10.70
CA GLY A 9 6.52 9.68 10.26
C GLY A 9 6.68 9.23 8.82
N ARG A 10 7.93 9.10 8.37
CA ARG A 10 8.27 8.60 7.04
C ARG A 10 9.00 7.29 7.12
N VAL A 11 8.76 6.41 6.16
CA VAL A 11 9.49 5.14 6.03
C VAL A 11 10.98 5.43 5.82
N SER A 12 11.84 4.95 6.72
CA SER A 12 13.30 5.11 6.60
C SER A 12 13.98 3.83 6.09
N SER A 13 13.45 2.66 6.44
CA SER A 13 13.96 1.35 5.99
C SER A 13 12.86 0.29 5.95
N ILE A 14 13.05 -0.73 5.10
CA ILE A 14 12.15 -1.88 4.96
C ILE A 14 12.99 -3.16 4.97
N ASP A 15 12.69 -4.08 5.89
CA ASP A 15 13.21 -5.45 5.83
C ASP A 15 12.25 -6.33 5.03
N TYR A 16 12.54 -6.52 3.75
CA TYR A 16 11.71 -7.34 2.85
C TYR A 16 11.64 -8.82 3.23
N LYS A 17 12.56 -9.35 4.08
CA LYS A 17 12.50 -10.74 4.52
C LYS A 17 11.43 -10.95 5.58
N THR A 18 11.24 -9.97 6.45
CA THR A 18 10.31 -10.04 7.59
C THR A 18 9.04 -9.21 7.36
N GLY A 19 9.05 -8.28 6.41
CA GLY A 19 7.96 -7.33 6.17
C GLY A 19 7.90 -6.20 7.21
N MET A 20 8.97 -6.02 8.00
CA MET A 20 9.04 -5.00 9.05
C MET A 20 9.60 -3.68 8.50
N ILE A 21 9.22 -2.57 9.13
CA ILE A 21 9.49 -1.21 8.67
C ILE A 21 10.11 -0.38 9.80
N GLN A 22 11.09 0.46 9.48
CA GLN A 22 11.54 1.54 10.34
C GLN A 22 10.93 2.87 9.89
N VAL A 23 10.60 3.72 10.86
CA VAL A 23 9.96 5.01 10.64
C VAL A 23 10.81 6.10 11.28
N LEU A 24 11.10 7.14 10.51
CA LEU A 24 11.68 8.40 11.00
C LEU A 24 10.53 9.32 11.44
N TYR A 25 10.53 9.74 12.71
CA TYR A 25 9.53 10.66 13.24
C TYR A 25 9.93 12.12 12.99
N GLU A 26 9.02 12.92 12.44
CA GLU A 26 9.33 14.33 12.06
C GLU A 26 9.11 15.35 13.18
N ASP A 27 8.33 14.99 14.21
CA ASP A 27 7.82 15.92 15.22
C ASP A 27 8.64 15.95 16.52
N LEU A 28 9.78 15.24 16.52
CA LEU A 28 10.73 15.25 17.63
C LEU A 28 11.92 16.08 17.19
N SER A 29 12.28 17.06 18.01
CA SER A 29 13.31 18.09 17.76
C SER A 29 14.73 17.57 17.50
N ASP A 30 14.90 16.25 17.38
CA ASP A 30 16.14 15.56 17.05
C ASP A 30 15.89 14.80 15.73
N GLU A 31 16.66 15.12 14.68
CA GLU A 31 16.56 14.52 13.34
C GLU A 31 16.89 13.00 13.29
N ASP A 32 17.03 12.36 14.46
CA ASP A 32 17.59 11.01 14.63
C ASP A 32 16.64 10.02 15.35
N ASP A 33 15.37 10.37 15.65
CA ASP A 33 14.43 9.39 16.26
C ASP A 33 13.85 8.44 15.21
N VAL A 34 14.64 7.40 14.89
CA VAL A 34 14.25 6.28 14.05
C VAL A 34 13.74 5.14 14.91
N SER A 35 12.56 4.62 14.58
CA SER A 35 11.99 3.47 15.29
C SER A 35 12.85 2.20 15.14
N ASP A 36 12.68 1.27 16.07
CA ASP A 36 12.98 -0.15 15.81
C ASP A 36 12.21 -0.64 14.57
N TYR A 37 12.56 -1.82 14.06
CA TYR A 37 11.73 -2.49 13.06
C TYR A 37 10.37 -2.84 13.67
N LEU A 38 9.31 -2.32 13.07
CA LEU A 38 7.93 -2.53 13.49
C LEU A 38 7.16 -3.34 12.44
N PRO A 39 6.18 -4.16 12.85
CA PRO A 39 5.30 -4.86 11.91
C PRO A 39 4.44 -3.89 11.09
N TYR A 40 4.26 -4.20 9.80
CA TYR A 40 3.38 -3.46 8.90
C TYR A 40 2.04 -4.17 8.69
N MET A 41 0.96 -3.41 8.56
CA MET A 41 -0.37 -3.96 8.29
C MET A 41 -0.42 -4.63 6.90
N THR A 42 -0.92 -5.88 6.87
CA THR A 42 -0.93 -6.70 5.64
C THR A 42 -2.23 -6.61 4.83
N PHE A 43 -3.24 -5.84 5.26
CA PHE A 43 -4.51 -5.67 4.53
C PHE A 43 -5.10 -6.99 3.99
N ASN A 44 -5.36 -7.97 4.85
CA ASN A 44 -5.84 -9.31 4.46
C ASN A 44 -4.85 -10.12 3.59
N ARG A 45 -3.56 -10.12 3.96
CA ARG A 45 -2.46 -10.88 3.32
C ARG A 45 -2.00 -10.33 1.97
N GLU A 46 -2.21 -9.06 1.73
CA GLU A 46 -1.63 -8.33 0.61
C GLU A 46 -0.13 -8.11 0.83
N TYR A 47 0.66 -8.31 -0.23
CA TYR A 47 2.06 -7.91 -0.26
C TYR A 47 2.19 -6.63 -1.08
N ALA A 48 2.09 -5.49 -0.38
CA ALA A 48 2.19 -4.15 -0.95
C ALA A 48 2.96 -3.27 0.05
N PRO A 49 4.30 -3.44 0.18
CA PRO A 49 5.10 -2.61 1.07
C PRO A 49 5.07 -1.15 0.60
N PRO A 50 5.18 -0.16 1.51
CA PRO A 50 5.28 1.25 1.14
C PRO A 50 6.63 1.55 0.47
N GLU A 51 6.87 2.81 0.14
CA GLU A 51 8.17 3.30 -0.37
C GLU A 51 8.98 4.01 0.72
N ILE A 52 10.30 4.01 0.59
CA ILE A 52 11.17 4.83 1.44
C ILE A 52 10.80 6.31 1.23
N GLY A 53 10.60 7.03 2.33
CA GLY A 53 10.15 8.41 2.35
C GLY A 53 8.62 8.58 2.35
N GLU A 54 7.84 7.51 2.16
CA GLU A 54 6.38 7.58 2.20
C GLU A 54 5.90 7.87 3.63
N PHE A 55 4.90 8.75 3.77
CA PHE A 55 4.26 9.02 5.05
C PHE A 55 3.49 7.80 5.54
N VAL A 56 3.64 7.50 6.82
CA VAL A 56 2.95 6.40 7.49
C VAL A 56 2.47 6.83 8.88
N VAL A 57 1.51 6.10 9.40
CA VAL A 57 1.05 6.24 10.78
C VAL A 57 1.58 5.08 11.62
N VAL A 58 2.06 5.38 12.83
CA VAL A 58 2.49 4.39 13.81
C VAL A 58 1.51 4.40 14.97
N PHE A 59 0.91 3.25 15.24
CA PHE A 59 0.02 3.03 16.38
C PHE A 59 0.82 2.39 17.52
N GLY A 60 1.04 3.15 18.59
CA GLY A 60 1.65 2.65 19.83
C GLY A 60 0.65 1.85 20.67
N MET A 61 1.16 0.90 21.46
CA MET A 61 0.33 0.14 22.41
C MET A 61 0.37 0.81 23.79
N SER A 62 -0.80 1.16 24.33
CA SER A 62 -0.95 1.82 25.64
C SER A 62 -0.58 0.95 26.85
N ASN A 63 -0.23 -0.32 26.62
CA ASN A 63 0.11 -1.28 27.67
C ASN A 63 1.61 -1.32 28.02
N GLY A 64 2.42 -0.37 27.51
CA GLY A 64 3.85 -0.27 27.80
C GLY A 64 4.72 -1.34 27.12
N THR A 65 4.15 -2.12 26.18
CA THR A 65 4.96 -2.97 25.30
C THR A 65 5.40 -2.15 24.09
N SER A 66 6.71 -2.12 23.83
CA SER A 66 7.38 -1.26 22.84
C SER A 66 7.04 -1.54 21.37
N MET A 67 6.10 -2.45 21.07
CA MET A 67 5.81 -2.85 19.70
C MET A 67 4.64 -2.04 19.14
N GLY A 68 4.93 -0.96 18.44
CA GLY A 68 3.94 -0.28 17.60
C GLY A 68 3.58 -1.09 16.35
N ILE A 69 2.49 -0.73 15.67
CA ILE A 69 2.12 -1.27 14.35
C ILE A 69 2.12 -0.11 13.35
N VAL A 70 2.73 -0.33 12.19
CA VAL A 70 2.78 0.65 11.11
C VAL A 70 1.60 0.44 10.16
N GLY A 71 0.80 1.49 9.98
CA GLY A 71 -0.25 1.58 8.96
C GLY A 71 0.27 2.19 7.65
N PRO A 72 -0.50 2.08 6.56
CA PRO A 72 -0.10 2.55 5.24
C PRO A 72 -0.11 4.08 5.14
N GLY A 73 0.29 4.57 3.98
CA GLY A 73 0.09 5.95 3.59
C GLY A 73 -1.38 6.37 3.62
N PHE A 74 -1.58 7.68 3.74
CA PHE A 74 -2.86 8.34 3.81
C PHE A 74 -2.87 9.55 2.87
N TRP A 75 -4.06 10.01 2.48
CA TRP A 75 -4.16 11.18 1.62
C TRP A 75 -3.81 12.46 2.36
N ASN A 76 -3.05 13.32 1.71
CA ASN A 76 -2.62 14.62 2.21
C ASN A 76 -2.26 15.54 1.04
N GLU A 77 -1.76 16.75 1.31
CA GLU A 77 -1.38 17.72 0.28
C GLU A 77 -0.39 17.16 -0.76
N ALA A 78 0.57 16.33 -0.33
CA ALA A 78 1.58 15.70 -1.19
C ALA A 78 1.13 14.36 -1.80
N ASN A 79 0.17 13.66 -1.19
CA ASN A 79 -0.37 12.38 -1.64
C ASN A 79 -1.88 12.47 -1.86
N GLN A 80 -2.29 13.03 -3.00
CA GLN A 80 -3.70 13.22 -3.33
C GLN A 80 -4.35 11.92 -3.83
N PRO A 81 -5.68 11.74 -3.63
CA PRO A 81 -6.39 10.63 -4.24
C PRO A 81 -6.32 10.69 -5.78
N PRO A 82 -6.18 9.55 -6.47
CA PRO A 82 -6.14 9.50 -7.94
C PRO A 82 -7.52 9.70 -8.61
N GLU A 83 -8.62 9.64 -7.85
CA GLU A 83 -10.00 9.76 -8.33
C GLU A 83 -10.76 10.72 -7.39
N LEU A 84 -11.68 11.51 -7.94
CA LEU A 84 -12.49 12.48 -7.17
C LEU A 84 -13.98 12.14 -7.14
N ASP A 85 -14.40 11.11 -7.89
CA ASP A 85 -15.79 10.68 -7.97
C ASP A 85 -16.09 9.67 -6.84
N PRO A 86 -17.05 9.95 -5.93
CA PRO A 86 -17.37 9.06 -4.82
C PRO A 86 -17.96 7.70 -5.25
N ASP A 87 -18.45 7.57 -6.49
CA ASP A 87 -19.00 6.33 -7.02
C ASP A 87 -17.93 5.44 -7.70
N VAL A 88 -16.66 5.84 -7.64
CA VAL A 88 -15.52 5.09 -8.18
C VAL A 88 -14.81 4.31 -7.08
N TYR A 89 -14.60 3.01 -7.34
CA TYR A 89 -13.61 2.22 -6.60
C TYR A 89 -12.37 2.04 -7.47
N ARG A 90 -11.19 2.32 -6.92
CA ARG A 90 -9.91 2.11 -7.59
C ARG A 90 -8.92 1.49 -6.62
N LYS A 91 -8.22 0.45 -7.09
CA LYS A 91 -7.06 -0.13 -6.40
C LYS A 91 -5.90 -0.27 -7.37
N GLU A 92 -4.80 0.37 -7.03
CA GLU A 92 -3.54 0.27 -7.75
C GLU A 92 -2.79 -0.99 -7.34
N PHE A 93 -2.12 -1.62 -8.30
CA PHE A 93 -1.22 -2.76 -8.11
C PHE A 93 0.24 -2.40 -8.41
N ALA A 94 0.48 -1.33 -9.16
CA ALA A 94 1.81 -0.82 -9.47
C ALA A 94 2.18 0.37 -8.58
N LYS A 95 3.49 0.65 -8.46
CA LYS A 95 4.00 1.81 -7.73
C LYS A 95 3.65 3.13 -8.42
N LYS A 96 3.76 3.16 -9.74
CA LYS A 96 3.33 4.31 -10.53
C LYS A 96 1.84 4.20 -10.83
N LEU A 97 1.11 5.25 -10.48
CA LEU A 97 -0.33 5.35 -10.72
C LEU A 97 -0.68 5.08 -12.19
N GLY A 98 -1.66 4.21 -12.40
CA GLY A 98 -2.19 3.91 -13.73
C GLY A 98 -1.49 2.79 -14.50
N GLU A 99 -0.32 2.31 -14.05
CA GLU A 99 0.37 1.21 -14.75
C GLU A 99 -0.37 -0.11 -14.61
N ALA A 100 -0.85 -0.43 -13.41
CA ALA A 100 -1.68 -1.62 -13.19
C ALA A 100 -2.72 -1.35 -12.10
N PHE A 101 -4.00 -1.56 -12.40
CA PHE A 101 -5.08 -1.29 -11.46
C PHE A 101 -6.34 -2.13 -11.74
N ILE A 102 -7.20 -2.22 -10.72
CA ILE A 102 -8.61 -2.56 -10.88
C ILE A 102 -9.45 -1.33 -10.55
N ARG A 103 -10.41 -0.99 -11.41
CA ARG A 103 -11.28 0.17 -11.28
C ARG A 103 -12.72 -0.21 -11.58
N TYR A 104 -13.64 0.16 -10.71
CA TYR A 104 -15.06 -0.02 -10.90
C TYR A 104 -15.77 1.33 -10.92
N GLU A 105 -16.61 1.54 -11.93
CA GLU A 105 -17.48 2.71 -12.04
C GLU A 105 -18.75 2.34 -12.81
N LYS A 106 -19.93 2.75 -12.31
CA LYS A 106 -21.22 2.67 -13.04
C LYS A 106 -21.48 1.32 -13.71
N GLY A 107 -21.21 0.23 -12.99
CA GLY A 107 -21.44 -1.14 -13.49
C GLY A 107 -20.34 -1.71 -14.38
N THR A 108 -19.29 -0.94 -14.67
CA THR A 108 -18.14 -1.39 -15.46
C THR A 108 -16.95 -1.65 -14.57
N LEU A 109 -16.36 -2.84 -14.68
CA LEU A 109 -15.10 -3.21 -14.04
C LEU A 109 -13.98 -3.23 -15.09
N VAL A 110 -12.96 -2.41 -14.87
CA VAL A 110 -11.75 -2.37 -15.68
C VAL A 110 -10.62 -3.02 -14.90
N ILE A 111 -9.98 -4.02 -15.52
CA ILE A 111 -8.71 -4.57 -15.06
C ILE A 111 -7.68 -4.13 -16.10
N ASN A 112 -6.74 -3.29 -15.68
CA ASN A 112 -5.73 -2.70 -16.56
C ASN A 112 -4.33 -3.13 -16.11
N ALA A 113 -3.52 -3.60 -17.06
CA ALA A 113 -2.10 -3.85 -16.92
C ALA A 113 -1.51 -3.99 -18.34
N GLU A 114 -0.17 -3.93 -18.47
CA GLU A 114 0.52 -4.23 -19.74
C GLU A 114 0.22 -5.65 -20.25
N GLU A 115 0.18 -6.62 -19.34
CA GLU A 115 -0.18 -8.01 -19.62
C GLU A 115 -1.09 -8.56 -18.52
N ILE A 116 -2.14 -9.30 -18.90
CA ILE A 116 -3.04 -9.98 -17.96
C ILE A 116 -3.05 -11.48 -18.26
N ILE A 117 -2.59 -12.27 -17.29
CA ILE A 117 -2.58 -13.73 -17.34
C ILE A 117 -3.58 -14.28 -16.32
N LEU A 118 -4.56 -15.03 -16.80
CA LEU A 118 -5.49 -15.78 -15.95
C LEU A 118 -4.92 -17.18 -15.71
N LYS A 119 -4.59 -17.50 -14.46
CA LYS A 119 -3.95 -18.76 -14.08
C LYS A 119 -4.84 -19.60 -13.18
N THR A 120 -4.91 -20.88 -13.48
CA THR A 120 -5.60 -21.90 -12.68
C THR A 120 -4.68 -23.11 -12.46
N LYS A 121 -5.15 -24.12 -11.74
CA LYS A 121 -4.44 -25.40 -11.63
C LYS A 121 -4.29 -26.10 -12.98
N SER A 122 -5.24 -25.90 -13.91
CA SER A 122 -5.28 -26.60 -15.20
C SER A 122 -4.41 -25.93 -16.27
N GLY A 123 -3.91 -24.71 -16.03
CA GLY A 123 -3.12 -23.96 -17.00
C GLY A 123 -3.23 -22.46 -16.81
N ASN A 124 -2.77 -21.72 -17.81
CA ASN A 124 -2.90 -20.26 -17.87
C ASN A 124 -3.30 -19.83 -19.27
N VAL A 125 -3.90 -18.66 -19.38
CA VAL A 125 -4.24 -18.01 -20.65
C VAL A 125 -3.95 -16.52 -20.56
N ASN A 126 -3.34 -15.97 -21.61
CA ASN A 126 -3.19 -14.53 -21.77
C ASN A 126 -4.50 -13.95 -22.32
N VAL A 127 -5.00 -12.86 -21.73
CA VAL A 127 -6.24 -12.20 -22.17
C VAL A 127 -6.16 -11.77 -23.65
N ALA A 128 -4.99 -11.42 -24.16
CA ALA A 128 -4.77 -11.11 -25.57
C ALA A 128 -5.11 -12.27 -26.52
N ASP A 129 -4.90 -13.51 -26.09
CA ASP A 129 -5.23 -14.68 -26.90
C ASP A 129 -6.73 -15.00 -26.87
N LEU A 130 -7.42 -14.68 -25.78
CA LEU A 130 -8.88 -14.77 -25.70
C LEU A 130 -9.57 -13.77 -26.64
N MET A 131 -9.02 -12.56 -26.76
CA MET A 131 -9.56 -11.54 -27.67
C MET A 131 -9.49 -11.99 -29.13
N LYS A 132 -8.34 -12.54 -29.56
CA LYS A 132 -8.17 -13.07 -30.93
C LYS A 132 -9.14 -14.21 -31.25
N ALA A 133 -9.45 -15.06 -30.27
CA ALA A 133 -10.36 -16.19 -30.45
C ALA A 133 -11.84 -15.78 -30.55
N GLY A 134 -12.20 -14.58 -30.05
CA GLY A 134 -13.55 -14.05 -30.16
C GLY A 134 -13.85 -13.37 -31.50
N ASP A 135 -12.81 -12.98 -32.24
CA ASP A 135 -12.92 -12.31 -33.54
C ASP A 135 -12.99 -13.28 -34.74
N SER A 136 -12.87 -14.59 -34.50
CA SER A 136 -12.90 -15.68 -35.50
C SER A 136 -14.23 -16.42 -35.52
#